data_AF-A0A520VHM9-F1
#
_entry.id   AF-A0A520VHM9-F1
#
_cell.length_a   1.000
_cell.length_b   1.000
_cell.length_c   1.000
_cell.angle_alpha   90.00
_cell.angle_beta   90.00
_cell.angle_gamma   90.00
#
_symmetry.space_group_name_H-M   'P 1'
#
loop_
_entity.id
_entity.type
_entity.pdbx_description
1 polymer ?
#
loop_
_entity_poly.entity_id
_entity_poly.type
_entity_poly.pdbx_seq_one_letter_code
_entity_poly.pdbx_strand_id
1 'polypeptide(L)'
;MPTPFKNSEKPFIVVLDAGHGGHDPGNLGNGYREKDIVLKIVIEIGRILEKQPNFKVIYTRKTDVFIKLHERAPIANRADADLFVSVHCDAFTNNAYGAGTFVLGLHRSEANFEVAKRENEVIFLEDDYEENYEGFDPNSPESLIGMTLMQEEYLDQSILLASLIQNNFSKNLKRKDRSVKQAGFMVLYKSYMPSVLIEAGFLTNKQEGAYLNSSKGQKEIANEIAKGIITYRNSLSNVSENSLIDSFQSKNKNKISKNEAENSYDGVQFCVQIAASSKKLDLQPYNFNGLNDVHRKKEGKLYKYYYGATSDYEKIVLLKNNAKEKGYSSCYIVAFKDGKKLKLSDVLNSVNK
;
A
#
# COMPACT_ATOMS: atom_id res chain seq x y z
N MET A 1 21.10 -42.05 1.24
CA MET A 1 21.24 -40.63 0.90
C MET A 1 20.13 -39.87 1.59
N PRO A 2 20.39 -38.83 2.39
CA PRO A 2 19.32 -38.02 2.95
C PRO A 2 18.69 -37.21 1.81
N THR A 3 17.39 -37.40 1.57
CA THR A 3 16.57 -36.52 0.73
C THR A 3 16.62 -35.10 1.29
N PRO A 4 16.92 -34.07 0.49
CA PRO A 4 16.93 -32.69 0.98
C PRO A 4 15.49 -32.32 1.35
N PHE A 5 15.29 -31.91 2.60
CA PHE A 5 14.06 -31.26 3.03
C PHE A 5 13.84 -30.04 2.14
N LYS A 6 12.89 -30.12 1.20
CA LYS A 6 12.31 -28.93 0.57
C LYS A 6 11.56 -28.20 1.67
N ASN A 7 12.19 -27.19 2.26
CA ASN A 7 11.48 -26.20 3.05
C ASN A 7 10.61 -25.41 2.06
N SER A 8 9.36 -25.83 1.83
CA SER A 8 8.45 -25.06 0.99
C SER A 8 8.05 -23.83 1.80
N GLU A 9 8.67 -22.69 1.51
CA GLU A 9 8.19 -21.41 2.02
C GLU A 9 6.68 -21.29 1.78
N LYS A 10 5.96 -20.73 2.76
CA LYS A 10 4.53 -20.43 2.61
C LYS A 10 4.37 -19.54 1.35
N PRO A 11 3.42 -19.85 0.45
CA PRO A 11 3.15 -19.00 -0.70
C PRO A 11 2.68 -17.62 -0.26
N PHE A 12 3.15 -16.59 -0.97
CA PHE A 12 2.65 -15.23 -0.79
C PHE A 12 1.29 -15.11 -1.48
N ILE A 13 0.23 -14.98 -0.69
CA ILE A 13 -1.16 -15.03 -1.12
C ILE A 13 -1.65 -13.61 -1.42
N VAL A 14 -2.02 -13.37 -2.68
CA VAL A 14 -2.61 -12.11 -3.12
C VAL A 14 -4.06 -12.35 -3.51
N VAL A 15 -4.98 -11.62 -2.87
CA VAL A 15 -6.39 -11.62 -3.27
C VAL A 15 -6.63 -10.42 -4.18
N LEU A 16 -7.10 -10.71 -5.39
CA LEU A 16 -7.45 -9.71 -6.39
C LEU A 16 -8.97 -9.59 -6.48
N ASP A 17 -9.44 -8.37 -6.27
CA ASP A 17 -10.84 -8.01 -6.36
C ASP A 17 -11.11 -7.21 -7.65
N ALA A 18 -12.05 -7.70 -8.45
CA ALA A 18 -12.57 -6.97 -9.59
C ALA A 18 -13.86 -6.26 -9.15
N GLY A 19 -13.83 -4.93 -9.11
CA GLY A 19 -14.99 -4.09 -8.73
C GLY A 19 -16.26 -4.47 -9.48
N HIS A 20 -17.42 -4.26 -8.84
CA HIS A 20 -18.76 -4.51 -9.42
C HIS A 20 -18.98 -5.97 -9.87
N GLY A 21 -19.87 -6.20 -10.84
CA GLY A 21 -20.14 -7.50 -11.47
C GLY A 21 -21.62 -7.87 -11.49
N GLY A 22 -22.01 -8.79 -12.38
CA GLY A 22 -23.40 -9.23 -12.49
C GLY A 22 -24.33 -8.07 -12.85
N HIS A 23 -25.34 -7.82 -12.02
CA HIS A 23 -26.30 -6.72 -12.23
C HIS A 23 -25.72 -5.33 -11.94
N ASP A 24 -24.58 -5.24 -11.27
CA ASP A 24 -23.87 -3.97 -11.05
C ASP A 24 -22.86 -3.73 -12.18
N PRO A 25 -23.13 -2.80 -13.12
CA PRO A 25 -22.22 -2.52 -14.22
C PRO A 25 -21.00 -1.66 -13.80
N GLY A 26 -21.03 -1.08 -12.61
CA GLY A 26 -20.17 0.05 -12.23
C GLY A 26 -20.40 1.28 -13.11
N ASN A 27 -19.38 2.10 -13.27
CA ASN A 27 -19.42 3.29 -14.10
C ASN A 27 -19.67 2.94 -15.59
N LEU A 28 -20.67 3.60 -16.18
CA LEU A 28 -21.06 3.43 -17.58
C LEU A 28 -20.35 4.38 -18.57
N GLY A 29 -19.63 5.40 -18.05
CA GLY A 29 -18.80 6.34 -18.79
C GLY A 29 -19.25 6.62 -20.23
N ASN A 30 -18.30 6.56 -21.16
CA ASN A 30 -18.56 6.72 -22.59
C ASN A 30 -19.14 5.44 -23.25
N GLY A 31 -20.13 4.79 -22.62
CA GLY A 31 -20.75 3.54 -23.09
C GLY A 31 -19.94 2.27 -22.76
N TYR A 32 -18.92 2.39 -21.91
CA TYR A 32 -18.12 1.28 -21.41
C TYR A 32 -18.66 0.80 -20.08
N ARG A 33 -18.57 -0.49 -19.79
CA ARG A 33 -18.93 -1.04 -18.48
C ARG A 33 -17.68 -1.28 -17.68
N GLU A 34 -17.56 -0.61 -16.55
CA GLU A 34 -16.45 -0.78 -15.63
C GLU A 34 -16.22 -2.25 -15.27
N LYS A 35 -17.29 -2.97 -14.89
CA LYS A 35 -17.20 -4.38 -14.48
C LYS A 35 -16.46 -5.30 -15.47
N ASP A 36 -16.56 -4.99 -16.77
CA ASP A 36 -15.96 -5.77 -17.86
C ASP A 36 -14.48 -5.42 -18.04
N ILE A 37 -14.14 -4.14 -17.89
CA ILE A 37 -12.77 -3.64 -17.98
C ILE A 37 -11.95 -4.14 -16.79
N VAL A 38 -12.46 -3.96 -15.57
CA VAL A 38 -11.72 -4.31 -14.34
C VAL A 38 -11.55 -5.82 -14.21
N LEU A 39 -12.52 -6.63 -14.64
CA LEU A 39 -12.38 -8.10 -14.67
C LEU A 39 -11.21 -8.53 -15.58
N LYS A 40 -11.08 -7.92 -16.76
CA LYS A 40 -9.99 -8.23 -17.70
C LYS A 40 -8.63 -7.80 -17.15
N ILE A 41 -8.56 -6.64 -16.50
CA ILE A 41 -7.34 -6.15 -15.83
C ILE A 41 -6.95 -7.12 -14.72
N VAL A 42 -7.88 -7.51 -13.84
CA VAL A 42 -7.64 -8.40 -12.71
C VAL A 42 -7.18 -9.80 -13.14
N ILE A 43 -7.82 -10.39 -14.16
CA ILE A 43 -7.38 -11.66 -14.74
C ILE A 43 -5.95 -11.55 -15.28
N GLU A 44 -5.60 -10.44 -15.93
CA GLU A 44 -4.26 -10.24 -16.47
C GLU A 44 -3.21 -10.03 -15.36
N ILE A 45 -3.54 -9.29 -14.29
CA ILE A 45 -2.67 -9.16 -13.10
C ILE A 45 -2.38 -10.56 -12.54
N GLY A 46 -3.44 -11.34 -12.32
CA GLY A 46 -3.32 -12.68 -11.77
C GLY A 46 -2.48 -13.61 -12.65
N ARG A 47 -2.67 -13.57 -13.98
CA ARG A 47 -1.83 -14.31 -14.94
C ARG A 47 -0.34 -13.97 -14.86
N ILE A 48 0.00 -12.71 -14.54
CA ILE A 48 1.39 -12.28 -14.38
C ILE A 48 1.96 -12.80 -13.05
N LEU A 49 1.18 -12.68 -11.96
CA LEU A 49 1.57 -13.09 -10.61
C LEU A 49 1.69 -14.62 -10.48
N GLU A 50 0.77 -15.39 -11.07
CA GLU A 50 0.78 -16.87 -11.07
C GLU A 50 2.03 -17.46 -11.77
N LYS A 51 2.72 -16.67 -12.60
CA LYS A 51 3.99 -17.06 -13.23
C LYS A 51 5.21 -16.79 -12.35
N GLN A 52 5.05 -16.02 -11.28
CA GLN A 52 6.13 -15.72 -10.36
C GLN A 52 6.31 -16.86 -9.35
N PRO A 53 7.55 -17.18 -8.94
CA PRO A 53 7.78 -18.22 -7.96
C PRO A 53 7.14 -17.84 -6.62
N ASN A 54 6.51 -18.81 -5.94
CA ASN A 54 6.01 -18.67 -4.57
C ASN A 54 4.94 -17.56 -4.39
N PHE A 55 4.15 -17.28 -5.45
CA PHE A 55 2.89 -16.53 -5.38
C PHE A 55 1.69 -17.47 -5.46
N LYS A 56 0.62 -17.15 -4.73
CA LYS A 56 -0.71 -17.76 -4.87
C LYS A 56 -1.73 -16.65 -5.09
N VAL A 57 -2.52 -16.74 -6.15
CA VAL A 57 -3.55 -15.74 -6.47
C VAL A 57 -4.93 -16.30 -6.16
N ILE A 58 -5.74 -15.50 -5.48
CA ILE A 58 -7.15 -15.76 -5.21
C ILE A 58 -7.95 -14.60 -5.81
N TYR A 59 -9.09 -14.88 -6.41
CA TYR A 59 -9.94 -13.87 -7.04
C TYR A 59 -11.25 -13.80 -6.28
N THR A 60 -11.78 -12.60 -6.03
CA THR A 60 -13.16 -12.48 -5.52
C THR A 60 -14.17 -12.97 -6.57
N ARG A 61 -13.90 -12.67 -7.86
CA ARG A 61 -14.61 -13.21 -9.01
C ARG A 61 -13.68 -13.41 -10.22
N LYS A 62 -13.95 -14.45 -11.02
CA LYS A 62 -13.28 -14.71 -12.31
C LYS A 62 -14.22 -14.59 -13.51
N THR A 63 -15.49 -14.36 -13.25
CA THR A 63 -16.57 -14.25 -14.23
C THR A 63 -17.44 -13.02 -13.91
N ASP A 64 -18.42 -12.75 -14.77
CA ASP A 64 -19.39 -11.68 -14.56
C ASP A 64 -20.48 -12.12 -13.57
N VAL A 65 -20.15 -12.07 -12.28
CA VAL A 65 -21.05 -12.35 -11.16
C VAL A 65 -20.98 -11.20 -10.17
N PHE A 66 -22.10 -10.89 -9.51
CA PHE A 66 -22.14 -9.92 -8.44
C PHE A 66 -21.62 -10.57 -7.16
N ILE A 67 -20.64 -9.94 -6.51
CA ILE A 67 -20.15 -10.31 -5.18
C ILE A 67 -20.47 -9.14 -4.26
N LYS A 68 -21.20 -9.41 -3.18
CA LYS A 68 -21.61 -8.41 -2.20
C LYS A 68 -20.38 -7.73 -1.60
N LEU A 69 -20.46 -6.43 -1.34
CA LEU A 69 -19.31 -5.64 -0.92
C LEU A 69 -18.75 -6.13 0.42
N HIS A 70 -19.62 -6.54 1.35
CA HIS A 70 -19.22 -7.07 2.65
C HIS A 70 -18.59 -8.48 2.57
N GLU A 71 -18.74 -9.21 1.46
CA GLU A 71 -18.16 -10.55 1.28
C GLU A 71 -16.71 -10.51 0.76
N ARG A 72 -16.32 -9.41 0.10
CA ARG A 72 -15.03 -9.30 -0.62
C ARG A 72 -13.82 -9.36 0.31
N ALA A 73 -13.75 -8.51 1.34
CA ALA A 73 -12.66 -8.55 2.31
C ALA A 73 -12.60 -9.88 3.12
N PRO A 74 -13.74 -10.46 3.55
CA PRO A 74 -13.75 -11.80 4.16
C PRO A 74 -13.18 -12.93 3.29
N ILE A 75 -13.25 -12.85 1.96
CA ILE A 75 -12.54 -13.81 1.08
C ILE A 75 -11.03 -13.75 1.36
N ALA A 76 -10.47 -12.56 1.50
CA ALA A 76 -9.05 -12.38 1.81
C ALA A 76 -8.69 -12.85 3.23
N ASN A 77 -9.54 -12.54 4.21
CA ASN A 77 -9.32 -12.96 5.59
C ASN A 77 -9.35 -14.49 5.74
N ARG A 78 -10.34 -15.17 5.15
CA ARG A 78 -10.44 -16.64 5.19
C ARG A 78 -9.27 -17.32 4.49
N ALA A 79 -8.69 -16.65 3.50
CA ALA A 79 -7.52 -17.14 2.78
C ALA A 79 -6.20 -16.90 3.52
N ASP A 80 -6.21 -16.17 4.65
CA ASP A 80 -5.01 -15.69 5.35
C ASP A 80 -4.07 -14.97 4.36
N ALA A 81 -4.65 -14.06 3.57
CA ALA A 81 -3.96 -13.41 2.47
C ALA A 81 -2.92 -12.39 2.94
N ASP A 82 -1.80 -12.31 2.23
CA ASP A 82 -0.74 -11.34 2.49
C ASP A 82 -1.05 -9.96 1.90
N LEU A 83 -1.93 -9.89 0.88
CA LEU A 83 -2.39 -8.63 0.26
C LEU A 83 -3.82 -8.74 -0.25
N PHE A 84 -4.55 -7.62 -0.17
CA PHE A 84 -5.84 -7.43 -0.84
C PHE A 84 -5.78 -6.24 -1.82
N VAL A 85 -6.09 -6.46 -3.09
CA VAL A 85 -6.02 -5.44 -4.15
C VAL A 85 -7.34 -5.38 -4.89
N SER A 86 -8.07 -4.28 -4.74
CA SER A 86 -9.31 -4.01 -5.47
C SER A 86 -9.07 -3.05 -6.63
N VAL A 87 -9.64 -3.35 -7.80
CA VAL A 87 -9.44 -2.59 -9.05
C VAL A 87 -10.78 -2.07 -9.57
N HIS A 88 -10.82 -0.75 -9.79
CA HIS A 88 -11.95 0.07 -10.21
C HIS A 88 -11.54 1.04 -11.34
N CYS A 89 -12.51 1.74 -11.93
CA CYS A 89 -12.33 2.82 -12.91
C CYS A 89 -13.25 4.02 -12.62
N ASP A 90 -12.66 5.06 -12.05
CA ASP A 90 -13.30 6.28 -11.58
C ASP A 90 -14.26 6.95 -12.60
N ALA A 91 -15.17 7.74 -12.05
CA ALA A 91 -16.11 8.60 -12.74
C ALA A 91 -16.04 10.01 -12.15
N PHE A 92 -15.82 11.02 -12.99
CA PHE A 92 -16.02 12.41 -12.57
C PHE A 92 -16.39 13.25 -13.79
N THR A 93 -15.93 14.50 -13.86
CA THR A 93 -16.08 15.33 -15.06
C THR A 93 -15.34 14.76 -16.27
N ASN A 94 -15.79 15.13 -17.48
CA ASN A 94 -15.24 14.65 -18.75
C ASN A 94 -13.74 14.99 -18.96
N ASN A 95 -13.20 15.92 -18.17
CA ASN A 95 -11.81 16.37 -18.23
C ASN A 95 -10.91 15.71 -17.16
N ALA A 96 -11.47 14.94 -16.23
CA ALA A 96 -10.68 14.21 -15.25
C ALA A 96 -9.87 13.10 -15.95
N TYR A 97 -8.62 12.89 -15.52
CA TYR A 97 -7.74 11.85 -16.07
C TYR A 97 -6.66 11.45 -15.06
N GLY A 98 -6.01 10.32 -15.35
CA GLY A 98 -4.93 9.73 -14.56
C GLY A 98 -5.40 8.61 -13.64
N ALA A 99 -4.46 7.86 -13.09
CA ALA A 99 -4.75 6.78 -12.14
C ALA A 99 -4.58 7.27 -10.70
N GLY A 100 -5.39 6.73 -9.78
CA GLY A 100 -5.29 6.98 -8.35
C GLY A 100 -5.19 5.67 -7.57
N THR A 101 -4.47 5.69 -6.44
CA THR A 101 -4.38 4.54 -5.54
C THR A 101 -4.76 4.97 -4.13
N PHE A 102 -5.66 4.22 -3.51
CA PHE A 102 -6.26 4.55 -2.24
C PHE A 102 -5.99 3.46 -1.20
N VAL A 103 -5.88 3.88 0.05
CA VAL A 103 -5.86 3.02 1.24
C VAL A 103 -7.01 3.42 2.16
N LEU A 104 -7.43 2.55 3.07
CA LEU A 104 -8.45 2.91 4.04
C LEU A 104 -7.96 4.05 4.94
N GLY A 105 -8.83 5.04 5.18
CA GLY A 105 -8.59 6.07 6.18
C GLY A 105 -9.56 7.23 6.07
N LEU A 106 -9.36 8.24 6.93
CA LEU A 106 -10.18 9.45 6.89
C LEU A 106 -9.93 10.20 5.58
N HIS A 107 -11.01 10.53 4.87
CA HIS A 107 -10.94 11.36 3.68
C HIS A 107 -10.38 12.74 4.03
N ARG A 108 -9.45 13.25 3.21
CA ARG A 108 -8.82 14.57 3.42
C ARG A 108 -9.37 15.65 2.48
N SER A 109 -10.29 15.29 1.60
CA SER A 109 -10.92 16.18 0.63
C SER A 109 -12.28 15.65 0.20
N GLU A 110 -13.16 16.56 -0.22
CA GLU A 110 -14.47 16.27 -0.82
C GLU A 110 -14.34 15.27 -1.98
N ALA A 111 -13.35 15.47 -2.85
CA ALA A 111 -13.14 14.59 -4.00
C ALA A 111 -12.82 13.14 -3.61
N ASN A 112 -12.13 12.91 -2.49
CA ASN A 112 -11.87 11.55 -2.01
C ASN A 112 -13.13 10.94 -1.38
N PHE A 113 -13.93 11.76 -0.72
CA PHE A 113 -15.21 11.35 -0.14
C PHE A 113 -16.19 10.92 -1.22
N GLU A 114 -16.33 11.71 -2.29
CA GLU A 114 -17.25 11.41 -3.41
C GLU A 114 -16.89 10.12 -4.17
N VAL A 115 -15.60 9.81 -4.32
CA VAL A 115 -15.17 8.52 -4.90
C VAL A 115 -15.57 7.38 -3.97
N ALA A 116 -15.21 7.47 -2.68
CA ALA A 116 -15.57 6.42 -1.71
C ALA A 116 -17.08 6.23 -1.58
N LYS A 117 -17.85 7.32 -1.57
CA LYS A 117 -19.31 7.29 -1.55
C LYS A 117 -19.86 6.50 -2.72
N ARG A 118 -19.44 6.82 -3.95
CA ARG A 118 -19.89 6.10 -5.16
C ARG A 118 -19.57 4.61 -5.12
N GLU A 119 -18.34 4.27 -4.72
CA GLU A 119 -17.95 2.86 -4.62
C GLU A 119 -18.68 2.12 -3.48
N ASN A 120 -19.13 2.84 -2.45
CA ASN A 120 -19.92 2.29 -1.36
C ASN A 120 -21.43 2.23 -1.67
N GLU A 121 -21.95 3.03 -2.61
CA GLU A 121 -23.39 3.04 -2.97
C GLU A 121 -23.87 1.70 -3.55
N VAL A 122 -22.95 0.82 -3.98
CA VAL A 122 -23.27 -0.54 -4.40
C VAL A 122 -23.98 -1.37 -3.31
N ILE A 123 -23.85 -1.02 -2.02
CA ILE A 123 -24.55 -1.71 -0.92
C ILE A 123 -26.07 -1.68 -1.11
N PHE A 124 -26.61 -0.64 -1.76
CA PHE A 124 -28.06 -0.52 -2.00
C PHE A 124 -28.58 -1.50 -3.06
N LEU A 125 -27.69 -2.25 -3.72
CA LEU A 125 -28.04 -3.35 -4.62
C LEU A 125 -28.15 -4.69 -3.88
N GLU A 126 -27.88 -4.73 -2.57
CA GLU A 126 -27.99 -5.92 -1.73
C GLU A 126 -29.33 -5.92 -0.99
N ASP A 127 -30.14 -6.98 -1.15
CA ASP A 127 -31.48 -7.08 -0.53
C ASP A 127 -31.44 -7.00 1.02
N ASP A 128 -30.31 -7.34 1.63
CA ASP A 128 -30.06 -7.47 3.06
C ASP A 128 -29.07 -6.41 3.62
N TYR A 129 -28.96 -5.25 2.96
CA TYR A 129 -27.98 -4.23 3.33
C TYR A 129 -28.17 -3.68 4.77
N GLU A 130 -29.40 -3.54 5.26
CA GLU A 130 -29.65 -3.00 6.61
C GLU A 130 -29.08 -3.91 7.71
N GLU A 131 -29.11 -5.22 7.50
CA GLU A 131 -28.62 -6.22 8.44
C GLU A 131 -27.10 -6.36 8.37
N ASN A 132 -26.52 -6.35 7.16
CA ASN A 132 -25.09 -6.58 6.95
C ASN A 132 -24.19 -5.38 7.27
N TYR A 133 -24.75 -4.17 7.29
CA TYR A 133 -23.99 -2.94 7.50
C TYR A 133 -24.36 -2.17 8.77
N GLU A 134 -25.18 -2.73 9.66
CA GLU A 134 -25.47 -2.21 11.01
C GLU A 134 -25.84 -0.71 11.06
N GLY A 135 -26.59 -0.22 10.06
CA GLY A 135 -26.97 1.20 9.95
C GLY A 135 -25.87 2.12 9.41
N PHE A 136 -24.84 1.57 8.76
CA PHE A 136 -23.84 2.34 8.01
C PHE A 136 -24.52 3.26 7.00
N ASP A 137 -24.29 4.56 7.15
CA ASP A 137 -24.66 5.55 6.16
C ASP A 137 -23.40 5.96 5.37
N PRO A 138 -23.31 5.62 4.06
CA PRO A 138 -22.22 6.06 3.19
C PRO A 138 -22.06 7.58 3.13
N ASN A 139 -23.09 8.33 3.53
CA ASN A 139 -23.12 9.79 3.58
C ASN A 139 -22.72 10.38 4.94
N SER A 140 -22.52 9.55 5.99
CA SER A 140 -22.19 10.00 7.35
C SER A 140 -20.69 9.88 7.64
N PRO A 141 -19.99 10.99 7.94
CA PRO A 141 -18.60 10.98 8.39
C PRO A 141 -18.37 10.22 9.71
N GLU A 142 -19.38 10.07 10.56
CA GLU A 142 -19.29 9.40 11.86
C GLU A 142 -19.13 7.88 11.72
N SER A 143 -19.83 7.28 10.75
CA SER A 143 -19.69 5.85 10.41
C SER A 143 -18.26 5.50 9.97
N LEU A 144 -17.54 6.47 9.40
CA LEU A 144 -16.15 6.32 8.95
C LEU A 144 -15.12 6.30 10.09
N ILE A 145 -15.42 6.93 11.23
CA ILE A 145 -14.51 6.97 12.40
C ILE A 145 -14.36 5.56 12.98
N GLY A 146 -15.46 4.80 13.10
CA GLY A 146 -15.45 3.41 13.55
C GLY A 146 -14.66 2.49 12.63
N MET A 147 -14.78 2.67 11.30
CA MET A 147 -14.00 1.92 10.31
C MET A 147 -12.50 2.14 10.44
N THR A 148 -12.08 3.38 10.70
CA THR A 148 -10.66 3.77 10.66
C THR A 148 -9.90 3.38 11.93
N LEU A 149 -10.54 3.41 13.10
CA LEU A 149 -9.92 3.04 14.38
C LEU A 149 -9.53 1.55 14.45
N MET A 150 -10.17 0.69 13.66
CA MET A 150 -9.90 -0.76 13.64
C MET A 150 -8.71 -1.17 12.77
N GLN A 151 -8.14 -0.29 11.93
CA GLN A 151 -7.22 -0.71 10.84
C GLN A 151 -5.86 0.01 10.80
N GLU A 152 -5.36 0.53 11.92
CA GLU A 152 -4.04 1.19 11.97
C GLU A 152 -2.84 0.26 11.68
N GLU A 153 -2.95 -1.05 11.92
CA GLU A 153 -1.82 -1.99 11.91
C GLU A 153 -1.17 -2.17 10.52
N TYR A 154 -1.96 -2.11 9.45
CA TYR A 154 -1.50 -2.35 8.07
C TYR A 154 -1.45 -1.09 7.20
N LEU A 155 -1.71 0.08 7.79
CA LEU A 155 -1.81 1.33 7.04
C LEU A 155 -0.49 1.68 6.34
N ASP A 156 0.65 1.57 7.03
CA ASP A 156 1.97 1.87 6.47
C ASP A 156 2.30 0.95 5.28
N GLN A 157 2.02 -0.34 5.43
CA GLN A 157 2.23 -1.37 4.42
C GLN A 157 1.34 -1.13 3.18
N SER A 158 0.08 -0.74 3.42
CA SER A 158 -0.86 -0.37 2.36
C SER A 158 -0.38 0.88 1.61
N ILE A 159 0.14 1.89 2.33
CA ILE A 159 0.72 3.10 1.72
C ILE A 159 1.95 2.76 0.88
N LEU A 160 2.82 1.85 1.35
CA LEU A 160 3.98 1.39 0.59
C LEU A 160 3.57 0.72 -0.72
N LEU A 161 2.66 -0.27 -0.65
CA LEU A 161 2.11 -0.93 -1.83
C LEU A 161 1.47 0.08 -2.79
N ALA A 162 0.63 0.96 -2.27
CA ALA A 162 -0.05 1.99 -3.04
C ALA A 162 0.95 2.93 -3.75
N SER A 163 2.03 3.31 -3.06
CA SER A 163 3.07 4.19 -3.61
C SER A 163 3.86 3.51 -4.73
N LEU A 164 4.17 2.22 -4.59
CA LEU A 164 4.84 1.44 -5.64
C LEU A 164 3.99 1.38 -6.92
N ILE A 165 2.70 1.10 -6.77
CA ILE A 165 1.76 1.03 -7.90
C ILE A 165 1.56 2.41 -8.53
N GLN A 166 1.32 3.44 -7.71
CA GLN A 166 1.12 4.81 -8.19
C GLN A 166 2.34 5.35 -8.94
N ASN A 167 3.54 5.07 -8.44
CA ASN A 167 4.80 5.44 -9.09
C ASN A 167 4.99 4.74 -10.44
N ASN A 168 4.58 3.48 -10.57
CA ASN A 168 4.63 2.77 -11.84
C ASN A 168 3.70 3.43 -12.87
N PHE A 169 2.48 3.82 -12.49
CA PHE A 169 1.57 4.53 -13.40
C PHE A 169 2.14 5.89 -13.85
N SER A 170 2.69 6.67 -12.93
CA SER A 170 3.20 8.00 -13.26
C SER A 170 4.50 7.95 -14.06
N LYS A 171 5.46 7.09 -13.67
CA LYS A 171 6.78 7.03 -14.30
C LYS A 171 6.79 6.23 -15.60
N ASN A 172 6.08 5.11 -15.67
CA ASN A 172 6.18 4.17 -16.79
C ASN A 172 5.09 4.40 -17.83
N LEU A 173 3.85 4.66 -17.40
CA LEU A 173 2.72 4.92 -18.32
C LEU A 173 2.48 6.41 -18.57
N LYS A 174 3.21 7.30 -17.89
CA LYS A 174 3.06 8.76 -17.99
C LYS A 174 1.63 9.23 -17.71
N ARG A 175 0.88 8.47 -16.92
CA ARG A 175 -0.46 8.87 -16.45
C ARG A 175 -0.29 10.00 -15.44
N LYS A 176 -1.28 10.90 -15.36
CA LYS A 176 -1.27 11.96 -14.34
C LYS A 176 -1.20 11.31 -12.96
N ASP A 177 -0.21 11.73 -12.19
CA ASP A 177 -0.07 11.30 -10.81
C ASP A 177 -1.17 11.98 -9.96
N ARG A 178 -2.03 11.16 -9.33
CA ARG A 178 -3.10 11.61 -8.46
C ARG A 178 -2.78 11.36 -6.98
N SER A 179 -1.53 11.02 -6.67
CA SER A 179 -0.98 10.65 -5.37
C SER A 179 -1.70 9.47 -4.70
N VAL A 180 -1.06 8.94 -3.64
CA VAL A 180 -1.72 7.99 -2.74
C VAL A 180 -2.66 8.75 -1.81
N LYS A 181 -3.88 8.23 -1.65
CA LYS A 181 -4.96 8.89 -0.90
C LYS A 181 -5.57 7.97 0.14
N GLN A 182 -6.20 8.58 1.14
CA GLN A 182 -7.02 7.89 2.13
C GLN A 182 -8.47 8.25 1.89
N ALA A 183 -9.34 7.24 1.96
CA ALA A 183 -10.80 7.41 1.98
C ALA A 183 -11.48 6.17 2.58
N GLY A 184 -12.77 6.32 2.89
CA GLY A 184 -13.59 5.33 3.58
C GLY A 184 -14.18 4.24 2.71
N PHE A 185 -13.36 3.48 2.01
CA PHE A 185 -13.84 2.40 1.15
C PHE A 185 -14.27 1.17 1.96
N MET A 186 -15.55 0.81 1.87
CA MET A 186 -16.12 -0.33 2.59
C MET A 186 -15.51 -1.66 2.12
N VAL A 187 -15.07 -1.76 0.86
CA VAL A 187 -14.38 -2.97 0.35
C VAL A 187 -13.04 -3.23 1.04
N LEU A 188 -12.38 -2.19 1.56
CA LEU A 188 -11.11 -2.31 2.28
C LEU A 188 -11.34 -2.52 3.79
N TYR A 189 -12.55 -2.29 4.28
CA TYR A 189 -12.88 -2.43 5.69
C TYR A 189 -12.88 -3.90 6.12
N LYS A 190 -12.45 -4.15 7.36
CA LYS A 190 -12.26 -5.48 7.96
C LYS A 190 -11.26 -6.38 7.21
N SER A 191 -10.46 -5.86 6.28
CA SER A 191 -9.27 -6.58 5.81
C SER A 191 -8.22 -6.63 6.92
N TYR A 192 -7.65 -7.81 7.20
CA TYR A 192 -6.61 -7.98 8.23
C TYR A 192 -5.22 -8.18 7.61
N MET A 193 -4.99 -7.51 6.48
CA MET A 193 -3.74 -7.48 5.73
C MET A 193 -3.62 -6.14 4.99
N PRO A 194 -2.45 -5.78 4.45
CA PRO A 194 -2.32 -4.57 3.64
C PRO A 194 -3.28 -4.60 2.44
N SER A 195 -4.01 -3.50 2.25
CA SER A 195 -5.07 -3.43 1.25
C SER A 195 -5.12 -2.10 0.51
N VAL A 196 -5.35 -2.16 -0.79
CA VAL A 196 -5.45 -0.97 -1.67
C VAL A 196 -6.65 -1.07 -2.59
N LEU A 197 -7.24 0.09 -2.90
CA LEU A 197 -8.18 0.26 -4.00
C LEU A 197 -7.51 1.09 -5.10
N ILE A 198 -7.59 0.63 -6.34
CA ILE A 198 -6.94 1.25 -7.49
C ILE A 198 -8.01 1.78 -8.43
N GLU A 199 -7.96 3.07 -8.70
CA GLU A 199 -8.70 3.71 -9.77
C GLU A 199 -7.83 3.79 -11.02
N ALA A 200 -8.03 2.88 -11.98
CA ALA A 200 -7.16 2.75 -13.16
C ALA A 200 -7.21 3.99 -14.07
N GLY A 201 -8.34 4.70 -14.07
CA GLY A 201 -8.57 5.95 -14.79
C GLY A 201 -10.05 6.27 -14.97
N PHE A 202 -10.35 7.36 -15.67
CA PHE A 202 -11.70 7.93 -15.71
C PHE A 202 -12.49 7.47 -16.94
N LEU A 203 -13.52 6.63 -16.78
CA LEU A 203 -14.32 6.19 -17.95
C LEU A 203 -15.17 7.30 -18.57
N THR A 204 -15.44 8.37 -17.82
CA THR A 204 -16.14 9.58 -18.32
C THR A 204 -15.26 10.43 -19.24
N ASN A 205 -13.93 10.29 -19.17
CA ASN A 205 -13.02 10.90 -20.13
C ASN A 205 -12.89 10.02 -21.38
N LYS A 206 -13.15 10.60 -22.55
CA LYS A 206 -13.21 9.87 -23.82
C LYS A 206 -11.90 9.15 -24.18
N GLN A 207 -10.75 9.79 -23.93
CA GLN A 207 -9.44 9.21 -24.23
C GLN A 207 -9.08 8.11 -23.23
N GLU A 208 -9.32 8.37 -21.94
CA GLU A 208 -9.10 7.40 -20.86
C GLU A 208 -9.99 6.16 -21.04
N GLY A 209 -11.29 6.34 -21.27
CA GLY A 209 -12.23 5.24 -21.48
C GLY A 209 -11.85 4.38 -22.69
N ALA A 210 -11.47 4.98 -23.82
CA ALA A 210 -11.00 4.22 -24.99
C ALA A 210 -9.72 3.44 -24.71
N TYR A 211 -8.78 4.04 -23.96
CA TYR A 211 -7.54 3.38 -23.53
C TYR A 211 -7.82 2.19 -22.60
N LEU A 212 -8.61 2.40 -21.55
CA LEU A 212 -8.97 1.39 -20.55
C LEU A 212 -9.81 0.25 -21.14
N ASN A 213 -10.63 0.52 -22.15
CA ASN A 213 -11.38 -0.51 -22.86
C ASN A 213 -10.51 -1.31 -23.86
N SER A 214 -9.36 -0.77 -24.27
CA SER A 214 -8.48 -1.43 -25.24
C SER A 214 -7.67 -2.57 -24.60
N SER A 215 -7.39 -3.62 -25.38
CA SER A 215 -6.52 -4.72 -24.90
C SER A 215 -5.11 -4.22 -24.51
N LYS A 216 -4.60 -3.19 -25.19
CA LYS A 216 -3.32 -2.56 -24.88
C LYS A 216 -3.35 -1.92 -23.50
N GLY A 217 -4.32 -1.06 -23.23
CA GLY A 217 -4.43 -0.35 -21.95
C GLY A 217 -4.67 -1.30 -20.78
N GLN A 218 -5.51 -2.32 -20.95
CA GLN A 218 -5.75 -3.34 -19.92
C GLN A 218 -4.45 -4.07 -19.54
N LYS A 219 -3.65 -4.47 -20.53
CA LYS A 219 -2.37 -5.15 -20.30
C LYS A 219 -1.34 -4.22 -19.67
N GLU A 220 -1.25 -2.97 -20.13
CA GLU A 220 -0.32 -1.98 -19.58
C GLU A 220 -0.63 -1.66 -18.10
N ILE A 221 -1.90 -1.42 -17.77
CA ILE A 221 -2.33 -1.20 -16.38
C ILE A 221 -2.05 -2.44 -15.53
N ALA A 222 -2.46 -3.63 -15.99
CA ALA A 222 -2.22 -4.88 -15.27
C ALA A 222 -0.73 -5.13 -15.02
N ASN A 223 0.13 -4.87 -16.00
CA ASN A 223 1.58 -5.00 -15.88
C ASN A 223 2.15 -4.10 -14.77
N GLU A 224 1.73 -2.83 -14.71
CA GLU A 224 2.24 -1.89 -13.72
C GLU A 224 1.75 -2.19 -12.29
N ILE A 225 0.51 -2.69 -12.14
CA ILE A 225 -0.02 -3.16 -10.86
C ILE A 225 0.75 -4.41 -10.41
N ALA A 226 0.90 -5.41 -11.29
CA ALA A 226 1.61 -6.64 -10.98
C ALA A 226 3.09 -6.37 -10.61
N LYS A 227 3.78 -5.47 -11.32
CA LYS A 227 5.13 -5.01 -10.96
C LYS A 227 5.18 -4.39 -9.57
N GLY A 228 4.19 -3.58 -9.21
CA GLY A 228 4.08 -2.97 -7.87
C GLY A 228 3.98 -4.04 -6.79
N ILE A 229 3.09 -5.02 -6.98
CA ILE A 229 2.90 -6.16 -6.07
C ILE A 229 4.17 -7.01 -5.93
N ILE A 230 4.84 -7.33 -7.05
CA ILE A 230 6.09 -8.10 -7.05
C ILE A 230 7.19 -7.34 -6.31
N THR A 231 7.31 -6.03 -6.57
CA THR A 231 8.30 -5.18 -5.91
C THR A 231 8.04 -5.10 -4.41
N TYR A 232 6.78 -4.98 -4.02
CA TYR A 232 6.36 -5.00 -2.62
C TYR A 232 6.74 -6.32 -1.94
N ARG A 233 6.38 -7.47 -2.53
CA ARG A 233 6.76 -8.77 -1.96
C ARG A 233 8.27 -8.91 -1.83
N ASN A 234 9.02 -8.53 -2.87
CA ASN A 234 10.48 -8.63 -2.85
C ASN A 234 11.12 -7.72 -1.81
N SER A 235 10.51 -6.56 -1.50
CA SER A 235 10.99 -5.71 -0.41
C SER A 235 10.76 -6.32 0.97
N LEU A 236 9.79 -7.24 1.11
CA LEU A 236 9.60 -8.05 2.31
C LEU A 236 10.59 -9.23 2.37
N SER A 237 10.80 -9.96 1.27
CA SER A 237 11.70 -11.13 1.21
C SER A 237 13.19 -10.79 1.29
N ASN A 238 13.60 -9.60 0.82
CA ASN A 238 14.99 -9.12 0.96
C ASN A 238 15.38 -8.82 2.42
N VAL A 239 14.41 -8.87 3.34
CA VAL A 239 14.65 -8.82 4.79
C VAL A 239 14.92 -10.23 5.36
N SER A 240 14.47 -11.31 4.70
CA SER A 240 14.44 -12.64 5.30
C SER A 240 15.50 -13.65 4.84
N GLU A 241 16.19 -13.52 3.70
CA GLU A 241 17.03 -14.66 3.23
C GLU A 241 18.50 -14.44 2.81
N ASN A 242 19.07 -13.24 2.60
CA ASN A 242 20.51 -13.19 2.21
C ASN A 242 21.30 -11.85 2.26
N SER A 243 20.99 -10.87 3.14
CA SER A 243 21.70 -9.57 3.08
C SER A 243 22.63 -9.22 4.25
N LEU A 244 22.77 -10.08 5.27
CA LEU A 244 23.53 -9.69 6.47
C LEU A 244 25.05 -9.87 6.39
N ILE A 245 25.61 -10.69 5.48
CA ILE A 245 27.07 -10.99 5.50
C ILE A 245 27.75 -10.98 4.13
N ASP A 246 27.11 -11.43 3.04
CA ASP A 246 27.82 -11.62 1.74
C ASP A 246 27.73 -10.45 0.74
N SER A 247 26.75 -9.55 0.85
CA SER A 247 26.64 -8.37 -0.03
C SER A 247 27.59 -7.22 0.36
N PHE A 248 28.21 -7.29 1.55
CA PHE A 248 29.10 -6.24 2.07
C PHE A 248 30.57 -6.36 1.62
N GLN A 249 31.02 -7.49 1.08
CA GLN A 249 32.45 -7.67 0.80
C GLN A 249 32.84 -8.04 -0.64
N SER A 250 31.98 -8.65 -1.46
CA SER A 250 32.47 -9.26 -2.71
C SER A 250 32.00 -8.67 -4.05
N LYS A 251 31.16 -7.63 -4.09
CA LYS A 251 30.77 -7.01 -5.37
C LYS A 251 31.06 -5.51 -5.43
N ASN A 252 32.34 -5.21 -5.71
CA ASN A 252 32.78 -4.18 -6.65
C ASN A 252 32.44 -2.72 -6.28
N LYS A 253 33.23 -2.02 -5.47
CA LYS A 253 34.61 -1.55 -5.77
C LYS A 253 34.87 -0.95 -7.17
N ASN A 254 33.91 -0.97 -8.11
CA ASN A 254 34.09 -0.41 -9.48
C ASN A 254 32.82 0.24 -10.07
N LYS A 255 31.86 0.68 -9.25
CA LYS A 255 30.73 1.51 -9.71
C LYS A 255 30.34 2.61 -8.71
N ILE A 256 31.32 3.08 -7.95
CA ILE A 256 31.21 4.28 -7.09
C ILE A 256 31.36 5.50 -7.99
N SER A 257 30.33 5.81 -8.77
CA SER A 257 30.08 7.14 -9.36
C SER A 257 28.86 7.04 -10.26
N LYS A 258 27.65 7.30 -9.74
CA LYS A 258 26.73 8.31 -10.33
C LYS A 258 25.30 8.42 -9.77
N ASN A 259 24.73 7.49 -8.97
CA ASN A 259 23.28 7.58 -8.62
C ASN A 259 22.97 7.50 -7.11
N GLU A 260 23.57 8.35 -6.28
CA GLU A 260 23.22 8.47 -4.84
C GLU A 260 22.30 9.67 -4.53
N ALA A 261 21.91 10.46 -5.53
CA ALA A 261 21.37 11.82 -5.30
C ALA A 261 19.83 11.97 -5.36
N GLU A 262 19.02 10.94 -5.66
CA GLU A 262 17.58 11.15 -5.93
C GLU A 262 16.63 10.98 -4.72
N ASN A 263 17.08 10.41 -3.58
CA ASN A 263 16.21 10.11 -2.42
C ASN A 263 16.75 10.66 -1.07
N SER A 264 17.79 11.50 -1.09
CA SER A 264 18.38 12.09 0.12
C SER A 264 17.80 13.48 0.39
N TYR A 265 17.19 13.68 1.55
CA TYR A 265 16.62 14.97 1.94
C TYR A 265 17.71 15.88 2.52
N ASP A 266 18.04 16.97 1.81
CA ASP A 266 19.12 17.85 2.21
C ASP A 266 18.86 18.55 3.57
N GLY A 267 19.86 18.44 4.45
CA GLY A 267 19.80 18.94 5.83
C GLY A 267 18.79 18.22 6.73
N VAL A 268 18.18 17.12 6.30
CA VAL A 268 17.25 16.33 7.11
C VAL A 268 17.90 15.02 7.52
N GLN A 269 17.73 14.67 8.79
CA GLN A 269 18.16 13.41 9.36
C GLN A 269 16.95 12.66 9.92
N PHE A 270 16.66 11.50 9.35
CA PHE A 270 15.66 10.59 9.85
C PHE A 270 16.28 9.58 10.82
N CYS A 271 15.57 9.29 11.91
CA CYS A 271 15.90 8.25 12.89
C CYS A 271 14.64 7.44 13.26
N VAL A 272 14.78 6.24 13.79
CA VAL A 272 13.64 5.45 14.31
C VAL A 272 13.56 5.62 15.83
N GLN A 273 12.54 6.28 16.37
CA GLN A 273 12.37 6.31 17.83
C GLN A 273 11.85 4.96 18.33
N ILE A 274 12.65 4.27 19.14
CA ILE A 274 12.35 2.91 19.63
C ILE A 274 11.88 2.88 21.10
N ALA A 275 12.26 3.88 21.90
CA ALA A 275 11.88 3.93 23.30
C ALA A 275 11.92 5.35 23.88
N ALA A 276 11.20 5.57 24.97
CA ALA A 276 11.32 6.73 25.84
C ALA A 276 11.25 6.27 27.31
N SER A 277 12.17 6.75 28.15
CA SER A 277 12.24 6.35 29.56
C SER A 277 12.66 7.52 30.45
N SER A 278 12.13 7.60 31.66
CA SER A 278 12.60 8.53 32.70
C SER A 278 13.98 8.11 33.25
N LYS A 279 14.35 6.83 33.10
CA LYS A 279 15.66 6.30 33.48
C LYS A 279 16.61 6.30 32.29
N LYS A 280 17.84 6.72 32.54
CA LYS A 280 18.93 6.65 31.55
C LYS A 280 19.38 5.20 31.41
N LEU A 281 19.33 4.68 30.19
CA LEU A 281 19.87 3.39 29.76
C LEU A 281 21.16 3.64 28.99
N ASP A 282 22.11 2.72 29.12
CA ASP A 282 23.34 2.72 28.34
C ASP A 282 23.07 2.18 26.94
N LEU A 283 23.75 2.74 25.95
CA LEU A 283 23.55 2.48 24.51
C LEU A 283 24.10 1.12 24.05
N GLN A 284 24.16 0.16 24.96
CA GLN A 284 24.66 -1.18 24.68
C GLN A 284 23.57 -2.04 24.04
N PRO A 285 23.90 -2.88 23.05
CA PRO A 285 22.91 -3.62 22.28
C PRO A 285 21.98 -4.52 23.10
N TYR A 286 22.48 -5.08 24.22
CA TYR A 286 21.68 -5.94 25.10
C TYR A 286 20.51 -5.19 25.75
N ASN A 287 20.59 -3.86 25.91
CA ASN A 287 19.46 -3.04 26.37
C ASN A 287 18.44 -2.77 25.26
N PHE A 288 18.79 -3.09 24.00
CA PHE A 288 18.00 -2.76 22.83
C PHE A 288 17.72 -3.96 21.92
N ASN A 289 17.54 -5.16 22.50
CA ASN A 289 17.27 -6.41 21.77
C ASN A 289 18.28 -6.69 20.64
N GLY A 290 19.54 -6.27 20.83
CA GLY A 290 20.64 -6.48 19.89
C GLY A 290 20.80 -5.38 18.82
N LEU A 291 20.11 -4.24 18.92
CA LEU A 291 20.34 -3.10 18.03
C LEU A 291 21.64 -2.37 18.40
N ASN A 292 22.55 -2.22 17.42
CA ASN A 292 23.92 -1.71 17.65
C ASN A 292 24.10 -0.21 17.34
N ASP A 293 23.12 0.43 16.71
CA ASP A 293 23.18 1.85 16.27
C ASP A 293 22.09 2.70 16.96
N VAL A 294 22.09 2.68 18.29
CA VAL A 294 21.12 3.41 19.10
C VAL A 294 21.76 4.66 19.68
N HIS A 295 21.10 5.80 19.50
CA HIS A 295 21.46 7.08 20.07
C HIS A 295 20.41 7.54 21.08
N ARG A 296 20.81 8.42 22.02
CA ARG A 296 19.91 8.94 23.06
C ARG A 296 19.87 10.47 23.04
N LYS A 297 18.68 11.03 23.15
CA LYS A 297 18.44 12.47 23.36
C LYS A 297 17.61 12.70 24.63
N LYS A 298 17.95 13.72 25.41
CA LYS A 298 17.12 14.14 26.55
C LYS A 298 16.10 15.19 26.09
N GLU A 299 14.82 14.92 26.30
CA GLU A 299 13.72 15.83 25.96
C GLU A 299 12.81 15.98 27.18
N GLY A 300 12.87 17.16 27.82
CA GLY A 300 12.19 17.40 29.10
C GLY A 300 12.69 16.44 30.18
N LYS A 301 11.75 15.68 30.79
CA LYS A 301 12.04 14.70 31.84
C LYS A 301 12.42 13.30 31.33
N LEU A 302 12.35 13.06 30.02
CA LEU A 302 12.55 11.73 29.43
C LEU A 302 13.82 11.66 28.58
N TYR A 303 14.43 10.48 28.57
CA TYR A 303 15.45 10.06 27.61
C TYR A 303 14.76 9.30 26.49
N LYS A 304 14.90 9.79 25.26
CA LYS A 304 14.41 9.13 24.05
C LYS A 304 15.55 8.43 23.34
N TYR A 305 15.28 7.25 22.82
CA TYR A 305 16.24 6.39 22.15
C TYR A 305 15.84 6.23 20.69
N TYR A 306 16.83 6.41 19.82
CA TYR A 306 16.66 6.45 18.38
C TYR A 306 17.59 5.44 17.74
N TYR A 307 17.07 4.56 16.91
CA TYR A 307 17.82 3.59 16.14
C TYR A 307 18.08 4.11 14.73
N GLY A 308 19.34 4.10 14.32
CA GLY A 308 19.80 4.53 13.02
C GLY A 308 19.71 6.03 12.78
N ALA A 309 20.46 6.51 11.80
CA ALA A 309 20.31 7.86 11.30
C ALA A 309 20.72 7.99 9.82
N THR A 310 19.87 8.60 9.01
CA THR A 310 20.15 8.79 7.57
C THR A 310 19.31 9.93 6.98
N SER A 311 19.80 10.57 5.92
CA SER A 311 19.03 11.54 5.12
C SER A 311 18.14 10.87 4.08
N ASP A 312 18.29 9.57 3.87
CA ASP A 312 17.54 8.80 2.88
C ASP A 312 16.31 8.17 3.52
N TYR A 313 15.13 8.56 3.04
CA TYR A 313 13.88 8.10 3.63
C TYR A 313 13.66 6.59 3.43
N GLU A 314 14.09 6.01 2.31
CA GLU A 314 13.95 4.58 2.06
C GLU A 314 14.83 3.77 3.02
N LYS A 315 16.05 4.26 3.30
CA LYS A 315 16.94 3.62 4.27
C LYS A 315 16.37 3.64 5.68
N ILE A 316 15.73 4.73 6.12
CA ILE A 316 15.16 4.76 7.47
C ILE A 316 13.91 3.89 7.62
N VAL A 317 13.14 3.69 6.54
CA VAL A 317 12.01 2.75 6.53
C VAL A 317 12.51 1.32 6.77
N LEU A 318 13.62 0.92 6.14
CA LEU A 318 14.24 -0.38 6.38
C LEU A 318 14.69 -0.55 7.84
N LEU A 319 15.29 0.48 8.43
CA LEU A 319 15.71 0.48 9.84
C LEU A 319 14.49 0.39 10.79
N LYS A 320 13.36 1.01 10.45
CA LYS A 320 12.12 0.90 11.24
C LYS A 320 11.62 -0.53 11.27
N ASN A 321 11.63 -1.21 10.13
CA ASN A 321 11.20 -2.60 10.04
C ASN A 321 12.13 -3.53 10.84
N ASN A 322 13.44 -3.32 10.76
CA ASN A 322 14.38 -4.05 11.59
C ASN A 322 14.12 -3.86 13.10
N ALA A 323 13.84 -2.63 13.53
CA ALA A 323 13.47 -2.39 14.93
C ALA A 323 12.18 -3.13 15.33
N LYS A 324 11.17 -3.19 14.45
CA LYS A 324 9.94 -3.97 14.72
C LYS A 324 10.22 -5.45 14.89
N GLU A 325 11.05 -6.05 14.04
CA GLU A 325 11.48 -7.45 14.15
C GLU A 325 12.24 -7.74 15.45
N LYS A 326 12.97 -6.75 15.95
CA LYS A 326 13.63 -6.80 17.26
C LYS A 326 12.68 -6.55 18.44
N GLY A 327 11.36 -6.50 18.21
CA GLY A 327 10.35 -6.38 19.26
C GLY A 327 9.92 -4.94 19.59
N TYR A 328 10.37 -3.94 18.84
CA TYR A 328 9.92 -2.55 18.99
C TYR A 328 8.68 -2.27 18.14
N SER A 329 7.57 -2.95 18.43
CA SER A 329 6.33 -2.86 17.64
C SER A 329 5.76 -1.44 17.54
N SER A 330 5.94 -0.62 18.57
CA SER A 330 5.47 0.77 18.63
C SER A 330 6.50 1.81 18.11
N CYS A 331 7.56 1.40 17.41
CA CYS A 331 8.57 2.33 16.91
C CYS A 331 8.07 3.16 15.72
N TYR A 332 8.61 4.37 15.56
CA TYR A 332 8.21 5.27 14.48
C TYR A 332 9.36 6.16 13.99
N ILE A 333 9.30 6.59 12.73
CA ILE A 333 10.30 7.47 12.13
C ILE A 333 10.12 8.90 12.63
N VAL A 334 11.24 9.55 12.95
CA VAL A 334 11.33 10.94 13.34
C VAL A 334 12.30 11.64 12.43
N ALA A 335 11.94 12.83 11.95
CA ALA A 335 12.81 13.69 11.17
C ALA A 335 13.38 14.82 12.05
N PHE A 336 14.65 15.14 11.85
CA PHE A 336 15.33 16.28 12.44
C PHE A 336 15.96 17.15 11.36
N LYS A 337 15.95 18.46 11.56
CA LYS A 337 16.75 19.42 10.80
C LYS A 337 17.35 20.40 11.79
N ASP A 338 18.67 20.59 11.73
CA ASP A 338 19.42 21.42 12.68
C ASP A 338 19.11 21.09 14.16
N GLY A 339 18.95 19.79 14.45
CA GLY A 339 18.63 19.29 15.80
C GLY A 339 17.20 19.53 16.27
N LYS A 340 16.35 20.22 15.50
CA LYS A 340 14.92 20.42 15.79
C LYS A 340 14.09 19.30 15.16
N LYS A 341 13.15 18.75 15.93
CA LYS A 341 12.22 17.72 15.44
C LYS A 341 11.24 18.37 14.46
N LEU A 342 11.13 17.79 13.27
CA LEU A 342 10.16 18.20 12.26
C LEU A 342 8.96 17.25 12.26
N LYS A 343 7.82 17.74 11.78
CA LYS A 343 6.68 16.89 11.46
C LYS A 343 7.02 16.12 10.19
N LEU A 344 6.97 14.78 10.27
CA LEU A 344 7.41 13.93 9.17
C LEU A 344 6.64 14.21 7.87
N SER A 345 5.34 14.51 7.96
CA SER A 345 4.51 14.90 6.81
C SER A 345 5.05 16.12 6.07
N ASP A 346 5.56 17.11 6.80
CA ASP A 346 5.96 18.39 6.22
C ASP A 346 7.30 18.26 5.50
N VAL A 347 8.15 17.36 5.99
CA VAL A 347 9.42 16.98 5.35
C VAL A 347 9.17 16.24 4.03
N LEU A 348 8.31 15.22 4.06
CA LEU A 348 8.04 14.39 2.89
C LEU A 348 7.28 15.14 1.78
N ASN A 349 6.53 16.18 2.15
CA ASN A 349 5.81 17.06 1.23
C ASN A 349 6.62 18.27 0.75
N SER A 350 7.84 18.49 1.26
CA SER A 350 8.66 19.64 0.84
C SER A 350 9.33 19.40 -0.51
N VAL A 351 9.33 20.42 -1.37
CA VAL A 351 9.76 20.35 -2.79
C VAL A 351 11.30 20.26 -2.96
N ASN A 352 12.07 20.39 -1.87
CA ASN A 352 13.53 20.26 -1.93
C ASN A 352 13.94 18.79 -1.81
N LYS A 353 14.06 18.15 -2.97
CA LYS A 353 14.84 16.92 -3.19
C LYS A 353 16.32 17.23 -3.28
#